data_AF-A0A897N3J1-F1
#
_entry.id   AF-A0A897N3J1-F1
#
_cell.length_a   1.000
_cell.length_b   1.000
_cell.length_c   1.000
_cell.angle_alpha   90.00
_cell.angle_beta   90.00
_cell.angle_gamma   90.00
#
_symmetry.space_group_name_H-M   'P 1'
#
loop_
_entity.id
_entity.type
_entity.pdbx_description
1 polymer ?
#
loop_
_entity_poly.entity_id
_entity_poly.type
_entity_poly.pdbx_seq_one_letter_code
_entity_poly.pdbx_strand_id
1 'polypeptide(L)'
;MDGRHASGDGTEKADETESSETTETPADTESGLDSALRRQLLASTASVGALATAGCLGILGDGSETGPRPGGPTAVEETTDDTTPNGTATPGGPDSFSIEYVVQEATLDVPTDETLLDAGLDADLDMPYQCQVGVCGQCASTVDGDGTELVEHGDVGYGEMGEAEFQAGYVLPCVAEPRDELSLTTGKQDELDSFMAGETTPTPEETSTPGGVESYAINYVEQGDTIDVASDETLLKAGEDEGWELPKQCEVGVCGQCTSKVDGDGSELVEHDGNQYLSDEQLEEGYVLTCVGYPRDDFELTTGVKDEADQI
;
A
#
# COMPACT_ATOMS: atom_id res chain seq x y z
N MET A 1 67.68 -12.35 13.64
CA MET A 1 67.66 -13.74 13.16
C MET A 1 67.90 -14.67 14.34
N ASP A 2 66.81 -15.19 14.89
CA ASP A 2 66.54 -16.63 15.09
C ASP A 2 67.58 -17.48 15.84
N GLY A 3 67.22 -18.24 16.87
CA GLY A 3 65.91 -18.40 17.55
C GLY A 3 65.93 -19.65 18.43
N ARG A 4 65.39 -19.61 19.67
CA ARG A 4 65.35 -20.76 20.59
C ARG A 4 64.26 -20.67 21.67
N HIS A 5 63.90 -21.85 22.16
CA HIS A 5 63.09 -22.18 23.35
C HIS A 5 61.57 -22.06 23.17
N ALA A 6 60.75 -22.86 23.88
CA ALA A 6 60.94 -24.23 24.39
C ALA A 6 59.57 -24.73 24.87
N SER A 7 59.26 -26.01 24.67
CA SER A 7 58.10 -26.63 25.32
C SER A 7 58.32 -26.74 26.83
N GLY A 8 57.32 -26.34 27.61
CA GLY A 8 57.25 -26.52 29.07
C GLY A 8 55.91 -27.16 29.43
N ASP A 9 55.93 -28.08 30.41
CA ASP A 9 54.83 -29.01 30.71
C ASP A 9 54.47 -28.98 32.21
N GLY A 10 53.20 -29.28 32.52
CA GLY A 10 52.81 -29.93 33.78
C GLY A 10 52.07 -29.11 34.86
N THR A 11 51.35 -29.85 35.73
CA THR A 11 50.57 -29.44 36.93
C THR A 11 49.10 -29.06 36.62
N GLU A 12 48.03 -29.84 36.86
CA GLU A 12 47.64 -30.82 37.93
C GLU A 12 47.11 -30.12 39.22
N LYS A 13 45.98 -30.48 39.88
CA LYS A 13 45.23 -31.77 39.92
C LYS A 13 43.70 -31.68 39.69
N ALA A 14 42.88 -32.21 40.60
CA ALA A 14 41.47 -32.60 40.48
C ALA A 14 40.71 -32.39 41.80
N ASP A 15 39.36 -32.47 41.74
CA ASP A 15 38.43 -33.05 42.75
C ASP A 15 37.11 -33.34 42.00
N GLU A 16 36.81 -34.58 41.62
CA GLU A 16 36.00 -35.59 42.35
C GLU A 16 34.50 -35.23 42.54
N THR A 17 33.60 -35.91 41.81
CA THR A 17 32.54 -36.77 42.39
C THR A 17 31.81 -37.59 41.31
N GLU A 18 31.34 -38.78 41.68
CA GLU A 18 30.80 -39.80 40.77
C GLU A 18 29.27 -39.91 40.82
N SER A 19 28.64 -40.35 39.72
CA SER A 19 27.56 -41.35 39.73
C SER A 19 27.31 -41.92 38.32
N SER A 20 27.46 -43.24 38.16
CA SER A 20 26.87 -44.02 37.07
C SER A 20 25.42 -44.43 37.46
N GLU A 21 24.59 -45.15 36.69
CA GLU A 21 24.77 -45.98 35.48
C GLU A 21 23.38 -46.30 34.86
N THR A 22 23.34 -46.94 33.68
CA THR A 22 22.20 -47.75 33.15
C THR A 22 20.85 -47.05 32.84
N THR A 23 20.01 -47.46 31.87
CA THR A 23 20.09 -48.48 30.79
C THR A 23 19.03 -48.21 29.70
N GLU A 24 19.44 -48.40 28.44
CA GLU A 24 18.73 -49.07 27.32
C GLU A 24 17.38 -48.56 26.74
N THR A 25 17.34 -48.58 25.40
CA THR A 25 16.23 -48.44 24.42
C THR A 25 15.24 -49.65 24.49
N PRO A 26 14.08 -49.73 23.76
CA PRO A 26 13.80 -49.13 22.43
C PRO A 26 12.34 -48.69 22.06
N ALA A 27 12.27 -47.96 20.93
CA ALA A 27 11.31 -48.08 19.79
C ALA A 27 9.77 -47.88 19.91
N ASP A 28 9.20 -47.62 18.73
CA ASP A 28 7.79 -47.67 18.31
C ASP A 28 6.83 -46.61 18.92
N THR A 29 5.80 -46.09 18.22
CA THR A 29 5.24 -46.43 16.89
C THR A 29 4.76 -45.16 16.17
N GLU A 30 4.70 -45.18 14.83
CA GLU A 30 3.89 -44.22 14.07
C GLU A 30 2.39 -44.44 14.29
N SER A 31 1.63 -43.38 14.58
CA SER A 31 0.17 -43.35 14.50
C SER A 31 -0.30 -41.89 14.40
N GLY A 32 -1.26 -41.52 13.56
CA GLY A 32 -2.07 -42.32 12.64
C GLY A 32 -3.37 -41.58 12.36
N LEU A 33 -3.59 -41.10 11.14
CA LEU A 33 -4.72 -40.24 10.75
C LEU A 33 -6.03 -41.05 10.60
N ASP A 34 -6.52 -41.61 11.71
CA ASP A 34 -7.66 -42.52 11.67
C ASP A 34 -8.99 -41.78 11.46
N SER A 35 -9.63 -42.07 10.33
CA SER A 35 -10.82 -41.35 9.82
C SER A 35 -12.12 -41.84 10.47
N ALA A 36 -12.15 -41.89 11.80
CA ALA A 36 -13.15 -42.60 12.59
C ALA A 36 -14.30 -41.75 13.20
N LEU A 37 -14.40 -40.46 12.88
CA LEU A 37 -15.42 -39.54 13.46
C LEU A 37 -16.44 -39.02 12.43
N ARG A 38 -16.75 -39.84 11.41
CA ARG A 38 -17.63 -39.49 10.28
C ARG A 38 -18.87 -40.40 10.26
N ARG A 39 -20.04 -39.88 10.74
CA ARG A 39 -21.35 -40.57 10.95
C ARG A 39 -21.34 -41.51 12.18
N GLN A 40 -22.42 -41.74 12.96
CA GLN A 40 -23.82 -41.28 13.07
C GLN A 40 -24.30 -41.61 14.53
N LEU A 41 -25.48 -41.32 15.11
CA LEU A 41 -26.89 -41.14 14.69
C LEU A 41 -27.55 -40.01 15.54
N LEU A 42 -28.31 -39.08 14.96
CA LEU A 42 -29.80 -38.98 14.89
C LEU A 42 -30.62 -38.77 16.20
N ALA A 43 -31.44 -37.71 16.12
CA ALA A 43 -32.85 -37.59 16.51
C ALA A 43 -33.29 -37.60 17.99
N SER A 44 -34.06 -36.57 18.35
CA SER A 44 -35.26 -36.68 19.19
C SER A 44 -36.34 -35.76 18.61
N THR A 45 -37.59 -36.22 18.63
CA THR A 45 -38.65 -35.69 17.75
C THR A 45 -39.83 -35.09 18.50
N ALA A 46 -40.32 -33.96 17.97
CA ALA A 46 -41.71 -33.52 17.89
C ALA A 46 -42.70 -33.76 19.05
N SER A 47 -43.44 -32.69 19.40
CA SER A 47 -44.84 -32.79 19.81
C SER A 47 -45.61 -31.60 19.24
N VAL A 48 -46.89 -31.81 18.90
CA VAL A 48 -47.62 -31.00 17.92
C VAL A 48 -49.01 -30.60 18.41
N GLY A 49 -49.42 -29.36 18.13
CA GLY A 49 -50.82 -28.97 17.97
C GLY A 49 -51.33 -27.90 18.96
N ALA A 50 -52.41 -27.18 18.64
CA ALA A 50 -53.09 -27.03 17.35
C ALA A 50 -54.08 -25.83 17.36
N LEU A 51 -54.28 -25.22 16.18
CA LEU A 51 -55.50 -24.52 15.71
C LEU A 51 -56.29 -23.57 16.65
N ALA A 52 -56.45 -22.31 16.25
CA ALA A 52 -57.79 -21.71 16.00
C ALA A 52 -57.77 -20.29 15.35
N THR A 53 -58.39 -20.18 14.17
CA THR A 53 -59.24 -19.09 13.66
C THR A 53 -58.93 -17.59 13.90
N ALA A 54 -58.66 -16.89 12.78
CA ALA A 54 -59.34 -15.69 12.27
C ALA A 54 -59.42 -14.37 13.10
N GLY A 55 -59.05 -13.25 12.46
CA GLY A 55 -59.27 -11.90 12.98
C GLY A 55 -58.70 -10.78 12.10
N CYS A 56 -59.35 -10.46 10.98
CA CYS A 56 -58.95 -9.34 10.11
C CYS A 56 -59.70 -8.05 10.50
N LEU A 57 -58.99 -6.99 10.94
CA LEU A 57 -59.35 -5.59 10.60
C LEU A 57 -58.29 -4.55 11.04
N GLY A 58 -58.01 -3.60 10.15
CA GLY A 58 -57.28 -2.35 10.46
C GLY A 58 -55.75 -2.47 10.53
N ILE A 59 -54.97 -1.38 10.33
CA ILE A 59 -55.34 0.01 9.97
C ILE A 59 -54.42 0.48 8.83
N LEU A 60 -54.93 1.37 7.97
CA LEU A 60 -54.19 1.98 6.86
C LEU A 60 -53.15 2.99 7.37
N GLY A 61 -51.98 3.03 6.73
CA GLY A 61 -50.88 3.93 7.06
C GLY A 61 -49.96 4.14 5.86
N ASP A 62 -50.49 4.73 4.79
CA ASP A 62 -49.68 5.30 3.72
C ASP A 62 -48.95 6.53 4.25
N GLY A 63 -47.68 6.72 3.89
CA GLY A 63 -46.76 7.57 4.67
C GLY A 63 -45.52 8.06 3.92
N SER A 64 -45.64 8.34 2.62
CA SER A 64 -44.58 8.97 1.84
C SER A 64 -44.50 10.48 2.12
N GLU A 65 -43.90 10.88 3.25
CA GLU A 65 -43.79 12.28 3.68
C GLU A 65 -42.35 12.75 3.94
N THR A 66 -41.54 12.86 2.89
CA THR A 66 -40.37 13.75 2.88
C THR A 66 -40.72 15.04 2.12
N GLY A 67 -41.21 16.04 2.86
CA GLY A 67 -41.70 17.30 2.30
C GLY A 67 -40.60 18.16 1.63
N PRO A 68 -40.97 19.06 0.69
CA PRO A 68 -40.02 19.83 -0.11
C PRO A 68 -39.28 20.92 0.69
N ARG A 69 -38.02 21.17 0.33
CA ARG A 69 -37.25 22.33 0.81
C ARG A 69 -37.85 23.64 0.24
N PRO A 70 -38.04 24.69 1.06
CA PRO A 70 -38.59 25.96 0.57
C PRO A 70 -37.49 26.88 0.00
N GLY A 71 -37.56 27.13 -1.31
CA GLY A 71 -36.71 28.10 -2.02
C GLY A 71 -36.97 28.03 -3.53
N GLY A 72 -37.57 29.08 -4.10
CA GLY A 72 -37.89 29.17 -5.54
C GLY A 72 -36.68 29.56 -6.42
N PRO A 73 -36.87 29.88 -7.72
CA PRO A 73 -38.09 30.47 -8.29
C PRO A 73 -39.01 29.50 -9.06
N THR A 74 -40.14 30.04 -9.53
CA THR A 74 -41.19 29.35 -10.30
C THR A 74 -40.81 29.14 -11.76
N ALA A 75 -41.18 27.99 -12.31
CA ALA A 75 -41.34 27.84 -13.76
C ALA A 75 -42.47 28.76 -14.28
N VAL A 76 -42.27 29.31 -15.48
CA VAL A 76 -43.31 29.91 -16.32
C VAL A 76 -43.23 29.25 -17.69
N GLU A 77 -44.38 28.98 -18.31
CA GLU A 77 -44.46 28.23 -19.56
C GLU A 77 -44.10 29.08 -20.80
N GLU A 78 -44.01 28.42 -21.95
CA GLU A 78 -43.51 28.96 -23.21
C GLU A 78 -44.13 30.30 -23.64
N THR A 79 -43.27 31.29 -23.89
CA THR A 79 -43.55 32.34 -24.87
C THR A 79 -42.36 32.49 -25.80
N THR A 80 -42.56 32.23 -27.09
CA THR A 80 -41.58 32.52 -28.14
C THR A 80 -41.32 34.03 -28.24
N ASP A 81 -40.09 34.48 -28.07
CA ASP A 81 -39.65 35.76 -28.60
C ASP A 81 -38.18 35.72 -29.02
N ASP A 82 -37.85 36.46 -30.08
CA ASP A 82 -36.54 36.46 -30.73
C ASP A 82 -35.62 37.50 -30.07
N THR A 83 -34.64 37.07 -29.27
CA THR A 83 -33.52 37.91 -28.84
C THR A 83 -32.27 37.08 -28.54
N THR A 84 -31.20 37.36 -29.28
CA THR A 84 -29.88 36.73 -29.17
C THR A 84 -29.24 36.88 -27.79
N PRO A 85 -28.85 35.81 -27.08
CA PRO A 85 -27.84 35.88 -26.03
C PRO A 85 -26.46 36.07 -26.66
N ASN A 86 -25.63 36.92 -26.05
CA ASN A 86 -24.33 37.33 -26.60
C ASN A 86 -23.28 36.21 -26.51
N GLY A 87 -23.25 35.32 -27.50
CA GLY A 87 -22.25 34.27 -27.63
C GLY A 87 -20.85 34.82 -27.92
N THR A 88 -20.05 35.01 -26.87
CA THR A 88 -18.59 35.17 -27.00
C THR A 88 -18.02 33.82 -27.41
N ALA A 89 -17.91 33.59 -28.72
CA ALA A 89 -17.27 32.39 -29.24
C ALA A 89 -15.75 32.43 -28.95
N THR A 90 -15.36 31.81 -27.84
CA THR A 90 -14.05 31.17 -27.73
C THR A 90 -13.90 30.20 -28.92
N PRO A 91 -12.74 30.11 -29.58
CA PRO A 91 -12.53 29.14 -30.65
C PRO A 91 -12.46 27.74 -30.06
N GLY A 92 -13.61 27.08 -29.90
CA GLY A 92 -13.72 25.73 -29.38
C GLY A 92 -13.07 24.69 -30.30
N GLY A 93 -12.44 23.69 -29.69
CA GLY A 93 -12.22 22.38 -30.31
C GLY A 93 -13.53 21.59 -30.42
N PRO A 94 -13.49 20.28 -30.66
CA PRO A 94 -14.65 19.42 -30.44
C PRO A 94 -14.94 19.31 -28.94
N ASP A 95 -16.21 19.12 -28.57
CA ASP A 95 -16.64 18.94 -27.18
C ASP A 95 -16.36 17.51 -26.64
N SER A 96 -15.80 16.61 -27.48
CA SER A 96 -15.50 15.21 -27.18
C SER A 96 -14.50 14.60 -28.18
N PHE A 97 -13.74 13.59 -27.76
CA PHE A 97 -12.76 12.86 -28.58
C PHE A 97 -13.03 11.36 -28.59
N SER A 98 -12.60 10.67 -29.65
CA SER A 98 -12.72 9.21 -29.74
C SER A 98 -11.50 8.54 -29.11
N ILE A 99 -11.71 7.74 -28.06
CA ILE A 99 -10.67 7.14 -27.23
C ILE A 99 -10.75 5.62 -27.31
N GLU A 100 -9.65 4.96 -27.67
CA GLU A 100 -9.53 3.50 -27.72
C GLU A 100 -8.98 2.94 -26.41
N TYR A 101 -9.76 2.14 -25.70
CA TYR A 101 -9.37 1.46 -24.46
C TYR A 101 -8.80 0.08 -24.83
N VAL A 102 -7.48 0.04 -25.04
CA VAL A 102 -6.76 -1.04 -25.73
C VAL A 102 -6.88 -2.38 -24.99
N VAL A 103 -6.86 -2.37 -23.66
CA VAL A 103 -6.92 -3.58 -22.82
C VAL A 103 -8.36 -4.12 -22.74
N GLN A 104 -9.35 -3.25 -22.86
CA GLN A 104 -10.78 -3.54 -22.76
C GLN A 104 -11.45 -3.79 -24.12
N GLU A 105 -10.67 -3.75 -25.22
CA GLU A 105 -11.13 -3.91 -26.62
C GLU A 105 -12.31 -2.98 -27.00
N ALA A 106 -12.33 -1.75 -26.44
CA ALA A 106 -13.44 -0.80 -26.56
C ALA A 106 -13.03 0.54 -27.17
N THR A 107 -13.99 1.29 -27.71
CA THR A 107 -13.80 2.67 -28.17
C THR A 107 -14.97 3.51 -27.70
N LEU A 108 -14.71 4.64 -27.04
CA LEU A 108 -15.72 5.53 -26.45
C LEU A 108 -15.56 6.96 -27.02
N ASP A 109 -16.66 7.68 -27.16
CA ASP A 109 -16.66 9.13 -27.37
C ASP A 109 -16.64 9.81 -26.00
N VAL A 110 -15.48 10.28 -25.55
CA VAL A 110 -15.28 10.88 -24.20
C VAL A 110 -15.34 12.40 -24.29
N PRO A 111 -16.19 13.10 -23.52
CA PRO A 111 -16.26 14.56 -23.53
C PRO A 111 -15.06 15.23 -22.84
N THR A 112 -14.82 16.49 -23.16
CA THR A 112 -13.63 17.23 -22.67
C THR A 112 -13.70 17.67 -21.21
N ASP A 113 -14.84 17.49 -20.55
CA ASP A 113 -15.10 17.80 -19.13
C ASP A 113 -15.37 16.53 -18.28
N GLU A 114 -14.86 15.37 -18.74
CA GLU A 114 -14.96 14.07 -18.07
C GLU A 114 -13.60 13.35 -18.06
N THR A 115 -13.30 12.61 -16.99
CA THR A 115 -12.03 11.90 -16.88
C THR A 115 -12.03 10.60 -17.70
N LEU A 116 -10.86 10.22 -18.22
CA LEU A 116 -10.65 8.95 -18.92
C LEU A 116 -10.92 7.71 -18.06
N LEU A 117 -10.94 7.84 -16.72
CA LEU A 117 -11.43 6.75 -15.86
C LEU A 117 -12.96 6.74 -15.83
N ASP A 118 -13.59 7.87 -15.53
CA ASP A 118 -15.03 7.92 -15.25
C ASP A 118 -15.85 7.51 -16.50
N ALA A 119 -15.46 7.99 -17.69
CA ALA A 119 -16.10 7.58 -18.94
C ALA A 119 -15.95 6.07 -19.23
N GLY A 120 -14.84 5.46 -18.80
CA GLY A 120 -14.66 4.01 -18.84
C GLY A 120 -15.59 3.28 -17.87
N LEU A 121 -15.73 3.77 -16.64
CA LEU A 121 -16.59 3.17 -15.62
C LEU A 121 -18.08 3.29 -15.96
N ASP A 122 -18.54 4.44 -16.46
CA ASP A 122 -19.92 4.65 -16.91
C ASP A 122 -20.27 3.85 -18.19
N ALA A 123 -19.25 3.31 -18.89
CA ALA A 123 -19.37 2.34 -19.98
C ALA A 123 -19.23 0.86 -19.54
N ASP A 124 -19.29 0.57 -18.23
CA ASP A 124 -19.10 -0.78 -17.63
C ASP A 124 -17.72 -1.42 -17.95
N LEU A 125 -16.66 -0.62 -18.20
CA LEU A 125 -15.32 -1.15 -18.47
C LEU A 125 -14.56 -1.55 -17.19
N ASP A 126 -13.84 -2.67 -17.24
CA ASP A 126 -12.96 -3.14 -16.15
C ASP A 126 -11.67 -2.31 -16.14
N MET A 127 -11.72 -1.17 -15.43
CA MET A 127 -10.62 -0.23 -15.28
C MET A 127 -9.89 -0.45 -13.94
N PRO A 128 -8.54 -0.48 -13.91
CA PRO A 128 -7.80 -0.48 -12.66
C PRO A 128 -7.83 0.91 -12.02
N TYR A 129 -8.27 1.01 -10.77
CA TYR A 129 -8.22 2.24 -9.96
C TYR A 129 -8.37 1.91 -8.47
N GLN A 130 -8.02 2.86 -7.59
CA GLN A 130 -8.34 2.79 -6.15
C GLN A 130 -8.80 4.13 -5.56
N CYS A 131 -8.08 5.25 -5.77
CA CYS A 131 -8.34 6.51 -5.05
C CYS A 131 -9.24 7.54 -5.77
N GLN A 132 -9.34 7.51 -7.10
CA GLN A 132 -10.01 8.52 -7.95
C GLN A 132 -9.56 9.99 -7.74
N VAL A 133 -8.38 10.23 -7.15
CA VAL A 133 -7.84 11.58 -6.88
C VAL A 133 -6.33 11.69 -7.18
N GLY A 134 -5.83 10.86 -8.11
CA GLY A 134 -4.43 10.82 -8.56
C GLY A 134 -3.43 10.19 -7.56
N VAL A 135 -3.63 10.35 -6.25
CA VAL A 135 -2.64 10.05 -5.20
C VAL A 135 -2.38 8.56 -4.87
N CYS A 136 -2.49 7.62 -5.82
CA CYS A 136 -2.19 6.21 -5.53
C CYS A 136 -1.52 5.39 -6.65
N GLY A 137 -1.19 5.97 -7.81
CA GLY A 137 -0.58 5.25 -8.94
C GLY A 137 -1.46 4.21 -9.65
N GLN A 138 -2.37 3.52 -8.96
CA GLN A 138 -3.16 2.38 -9.45
C GLN A 138 -3.99 2.59 -10.73
N CYS A 139 -4.30 3.84 -11.12
CA CYS A 139 -4.96 4.11 -12.40
C CYS A 139 -4.00 4.24 -13.60
N ALA A 140 -2.68 4.23 -13.35
CA ALA A 140 -1.62 4.46 -14.33
C ALA A 140 -1.84 3.67 -15.61
N SER A 141 -1.69 4.40 -16.71
CA SER A 141 -1.95 3.95 -18.07
C SER A 141 -0.94 4.61 -19.01
N THR A 142 -0.75 4.07 -20.21
CA THR A 142 0.11 4.65 -21.25
C THR A 142 -0.70 5.04 -22.48
N VAL A 143 -0.30 6.12 -23.14
CA VAL A 143 -0.87 6.58 -24.43
C VAL A 143 0.16 6.47 -25.56
N ASP A 144 -0.30 6.31 -26.80
CA ASP A 144 0.54 6.26 -28.01
C ASP A 144 1.07 7.67 -28.43
N GLY A 145 1.78 8.36 -27.55
CA GLY A 145 2.35 9.69 -27.82
C GLY A 145 2.92 10.40 -26.59
N ASP A 146 3.09 11.71 -26.71
CA ASP A 146 3.40 12.59 -25.57
C ASP A 146 2.09 12.87 -24.81
N GLY A 147 2.02 12.48 -23.53
CA GLY A 147 0.84 12.67 -22.69
C GLY A 147 0.49 14.14 -22.49
N THR A 148 1.46 15.05 -22.53
CA THR A 148 1.23 16.50 -22.35
C THR A 148 0.51 17.13 -23.54
N GLU A 149 0.65 16.55 -24.74
CA GLU A 149 -0.08 16.95 -25.95
C GLU A 149 -1.48 16.32 -26.01
N LEU A 150 -1.65 15.08 -25.52
CA LEU A 150 -2.86 14.27 -25.71
C LEU A 150 -3.93 14.40 -24.61
N VAL A 151 -3.57 14.79 -23.37
CA VAL A 151 -4.54 14.94 -22.26
C VAL A 151 -4.29 16.21 -21.42
N GLU A 152 -5.33 16.65 -20.71
CA GLU A 152 -5.26 17.61 -19.60
C GLU A 152 -4.87 16.83 -18.33
N HIS A 153 -3.76 17.16 -17.68
CA HIS A 153 -3.41 16.59 -16.37
C HIS A 153 -3.95 17.50 -15.27
N GLY A 154 -4.82 16.97 -14.39
CA GLY A 154 -5.32 17.72 -13.23
C GLY A 154 -4.23 18.04 -12.19
N ASP A 155 -4.48 19.04 -11.34
CA ASP A 155 -3.50 19.63 -10.41
C ASP A 155 -2.88 18.70 -9.31
N VAL A 156 -3.16 17.38 -9.27
CA VAL A 156 -2.83 16.52 -8.11
C VAL A 156 -2.52 15.03 -8.40
N GLY A 157 -1.38 14.57 -7.85
CA GLY A 157 -0.98 13.15 -7.70
C GLY A 157 -0.26 12.54 -8.91
N TYR A 158 0.67 11.58 -8.78
CA TYR A 158 1.21 10.87 -7.60
C TYR A 158 2.72 11.16 -7.50
N GLY A 159 3.22 11.47 -6.29
CA GLY A 159 4.66 11.50 -5.93
C GLY A 159 5.66 11.98 -7.00
N GLU A 160 5.61 13.25 -7.39
CA GLU A 160 6.53 13.85 -8.38
C GLU A 160 6.53 13.23 -9.80
N MET A 161 5.40 12.71 -10.30
CA MET A 161 5.20 12.58 -11.75
C MET A 161 5.46 13.95 -12.43
N GLY A 162 6.55 14.04 -13.19
CA GLY A 162 7.01 15.25 -13.83
C GLY A 162 6.74 15.25 -15.34
N GLU A 163 7.26 16.28 -16.01
CA GLU A 163 7.09 16.46 -17.45
C GLU A 163 7.77 15.34 -18.26
N ALA A 164 8.73 14.60 -17.67
CA ALA A 164 9.41 13.47 -18.31
C ALA A 164 8.52 12.22 -18.41
N GLU A 165 7.71 11.95 -17.39
CA GLU A 165 6.81 10.80 -17.28
C GLU A 165 5.64 10.98 -18.25
N PHE A 166 5.05 12.18 -18.26
CA PHE A 166 4.01 12.54 -19.21
C PHE A 166 4.55 12.56 -20.65
N GLN A 167 5.76 13.08 -20.90
CA GLN A 167 6.42 13.02 -22.22
C GLN A 167 6.80 11.59 -22.66
N ALA A 168 7.00 10.66 -21.72
CA ALA A 168 7.15 9.23 -22.01
C ALA A 168 5.81 8.52 -22.29
N GLY A 169 4.68 9.24 -22.21
CA GLY A 169 3.35 8.73 -22.52
C GLY A 169 2.60 8.14 -21.32
N TYR A 170 3.11 8.26 -20.09
CA TYR A 170 2.37 7.83 -18.90
C TYR A 170 1.30 8.86 -18.51
N VAL A 171 0.11 8.40 -18.15
CA VAL A 171 -1.01 9.24 -17.72
C VAL A 171 -1.76 8.60 -16.54
N LEU A 172 -2.49 9.43 -15.79
CA LEU A 172 -3.40 9.02 -14.74
C LEU A 172 -4.86 9.30 -15.17
N PRO A 173 -5.57 8.35 -15.82
CA PRO A 173 -6.95 8.51 -16.28
C PRO A 173 -7.92 9.00 -15.21
N CYS A 174 -7.63 8.71 -13.95
CA CYS A 174 -8.43 9.12 -12.80
C CYS A 174 -8.36 10.62 -12.43
N VAL A 175 -7.50 11.39 -13.11
CA VAL A 175 -7.41 12.87 -13.03
C VAL A 175 -7.06 13.49 -14.40
N ALA A 176 -7.35 12.80 -15.50
CA ALA A 176 -6.97 13.25 -16.85
C ALA A 176 -8.15 13.29 -17.82
N GLU A 177 -8.31 14.41 -18.52
CA GLU A 177 -9.38 14.70 -19.49
C GLU A 177 -8.77 14.71 -20.92
N PRO A 178 -9.49 14.31 -21.99
CA PRO A 178 -8.92 14.18 -23.33
C PRO A 178 -8.71 15.52 -24.05
N ARG A 179 -7.58 15.67 -24.77
CA ARG A 179 -7.27 16.83 -25.63
C ARG A 179 -7.14 16.52 -27.12
N ASP A 180 -6.95 15.26 -27.51
CA ASP A 180 -7.04 14.77 -28.90
C ASP A 180 -7.49 13.28 -28.91
N GLU A 181 -7.67 12.69 -30.10
CA GLU A 181 -7.92 11.24 -30.26
C GLU A 181 -6.69 10.42 -29.82
N LEU A 182 -6.86 9.44 -28.94
CA LEU A 182 -5.75 8.61 -28.41
C LEU A 182 -6.14 7.16 -28.12
N SER A 183 -5.13 6.29 -28.11
CA SER A 183 -5.23 4.90 -27.63
C SER A 183 -4.64 4.80 -26.22
N LEU A 184 -5.43 4.31 -25.28
CA LEU A 184 -5.15 4.20 -23.85
C LEU A 184 -4.94 2.73 -23.45
N THR A 185 -3.75 2.41 -22.95
CA THR A 185 -3.42 1.08 -22.41
C THR A 185 -3.36 1.13 -20.89
N THR A 186 -4.35 0.53 -20.22
CA THR A 186 -4.49 0.57 -18.75
C THR A 186 -3.63 -0.46 -18.02
N GLY A 187 -3.43 -0.26 -16.70
CA GLY A 187 -2.79 -1.27 -15.84
C GLY A 187 -1.28 -1.20 -15.88
N LYS A 188 -0.75 0.02 -15.95
CA LYS A 188 0.67 0.36 -16.16
C LYS A 188 1.37 0.83 -14.88
N GLN A 189 0.83 0.52 -13.70
CA GLN A 189 1.44 0.97 -12.45
C GLN A 189 2.83 0.35 -12.27
N ASP A 190 3.00 -0.97 -12.37
CA ASP A 190 4.31 -1.62 -12.20
C ASP A 190 5.36 -1.07 -13.19
N GLU A 191 4.93 -0.68 -14.40
CA GLU A 191 5.78 -0.08 -15.43
C GLU A 191 6.12 1.40 -15.14
N LEU A 192 5.16 2.18 -14.64
CA LEU A 192 5.36 3.56 -14.19
C LEU A 192 6.25 3.61 -12.94
N ASP A 193 5.98 2.79 -11.93
CA ASP A 193 6.76 2.73 -10.68
C ASP A 193 8.22 2.32 -11.00
N SER A 194 8.43 1.39 -11.94
CA SER A 194 9.77 1.04 -12.45
C SER A 194 10.45 2.18 -13.23
N PHE A 195 9.68 2.95 -14.00
CA PHE A 195 10.18 4.11 -14.76
C PHE A 195 10.57 5.26 -13.83
N MET A 196 9.76 5.55 -12.80
CA MET A 196 10.02 6.52 -11.74
C MET A 196 11.27 6.15 -10.93
N ALA A 197 11.47 4.85 -10.66
CA ALA A 197 12.69 4.31 -10.07
C ALA A 197 13.91 4.32 -11.01
N GLY A 198 13.73 4.62 -12.30
CA GLY A 198 14.79 4.75 -13.31
C GLY A 198 15.30 3.43 -13.88
N GLU A 199 14.63 2.29 -13.64
CA GLU A 199 15.11 0.96 -14.04
C GLU A 199 14.32 0.32 -15.19
N THR A 200 15.04 -0.09 -16.23
CA THR A 200 14.47 -0.88 -17.34
C THR A 200 14.68 -2.38 -17.10
N THR A 201 13.68 -3.02 -16.48
CA THR A 201 13.62 -4.44 -16.08
C THR A 201 13.60 -5.41 -17.29
N PRO A 202 13.94 -6.74 -17.14
CA PRO A 202 13.14 -7.68 -16.34
C PRO A 202 13.86 -8.87 -15.63
N THR A 203 13.48 -9.14 -14.36
CA THR A 203 13.07 -10.47 -13.78
C THR A 203 14.05 -11.69 -13.83
N PRO A 204 14.10 -12.57 -12.81
CA PRO A 204 14.04 -12.41 -11.35
C PRO A 204 15.27 -13.04 -10.60
N GLU A 205 15.37 -12.83 -9.28
CA GLU A 205 16.40 -13.42 -8.38
C GLU A 205 17.87 -13.04 -8.75
N GLU A 206 18.84 -13.57 -7.98
CA GLU A 206 20.30 -13.39 -8.15
C GLU A 206 20.84 -11.94 -8.02
N THR A 207 20.85 -11.43 -6.79
CA THR A 207 21.89 -10.55 -6.20
C THR A 207 22.83 -9.80 -7.18
N SER A 208 22.53 -8.54 -7.46
CA SER A 208 23.51 -7.61 -8.06
C SER A 208 24.26 -6.87 -6.96
N THR A 209 25.52 -7.23 -6.69
CA THR A 209 26.37 -6.45 -5.77
C THR A 209 26.59 -5.05 -6.35
N PRO A 210 26.18 -3.97 -5.66
CA PRO A 210 26.17 -2.62 -6.23
C PRO A 210 27.56 -1.96 -6.22
N GLY A 211 27.63 -0.72 -6.69
CA GLY A 211 28.69 0.18 -6.23
C GLY A 211 28.55 0.31 -4.72
N GLY A 212 29.53 -0.21 -3.97
CA GLY A 212 29.34 -0.70 -2.61
C GLY A 212 28.48 0.18 -1.70
N VAL A 213 27.28 -0.31 -1.41
CA VAL A 213 26.40 0.20 -0.36
C VAL A 213 27.09 0.00 0.99
N GLU A 214 26.95 0.98 1.87
CA GLU A 214 27.55 0.93 3.20
C GLU A 214 26.53 0.27 4.14
N SER A 215 26.97 -0.74 4.89
CA SER A 215 26.11 -1.51 5.79
C SER A 215 26.43 -1.16 7.25
N TYR A 216 25.38 -0.96 8.04
CA TYR A 216 25.46 -0.51 9.43
C TYR A 216 24.93 -1.59 10.37
N ALA A 217 25.59 -1.79 11.52
CA ALA A 217 25.21 -2.79 12.51
C ALA A 217 24.12 -2.24 13.45
N ILE A 218 22.87 -2.61 13.19
CA ILE A 218 21.71 -2.11 13.95
C ILE A 218 21.28 -3.16 14.98
N ASN A 219 21.24 -2.76 16.26
CA ASN A 219 20.83 -3.63 17.36
C ASN A 219 19.34 -3.50 17.66
N TYR A 220 18.55 -4.55 17.43
CA TYR A 220 17.09 -4.55 17.60
C TYR A 220 16.74 -4.98 19.03
N VAL A 221 16.52 -4.01 19.91
CA VAL A 221 16.52 -4.20 21.38
C VAL A 221 15.42 -5.14 21.88
N GLU A 222 14.22 -5.07 21.29
CA GLU A 222 13.08 -5.91 21.68
C GLU A 222 13.16 -7.33 21.10
N GLN A 223 13.92 -7.50 20.02
CA GLN A 223 14.13 -8.76 19.31
C GLN A 223 15.33 -9.53 19.89
N GLY A 224 16.36 -8.80 20.36
CA GLY A 224 17.50 -9.32 21.12
C GLY A 224 18.74 -9.64 20.29
N ASP A 225 18.76 -9.27 19.01
CA ASP A 225 19.82 -9.57 18.03
C ASP A 225 20.23 -8.32 17.23
N THR A 226 21.42 -8.37 16.63
CA THR A 226 22.04 -7.27 15.86
C THR A 226 22.27 -7.73 14.42
N ILE A 227 21.89 -6.91 13.45
CA ILE A 227 21.94 -7.25 12.01
C ILE A 227 22.64 -6.16 11.19
N ASP A 228 23.33 -6.56 10.12
CA ASP A 228 23.95 -5.65 9.16
C ASP A 228 22.88 -5.15 8.16
N VAL A 229 22.42 -3.90 8.30
CA VAL A 229 21.39 -3.28 7.43
C VAL A 229 22.06 -2.40 6.38
N ALA A 230 21.66 -2.50 5.11
CA ALA A 230 22.24 -1.68 4.03
C ALA A 230 21.71 -0.23 4.04
N SER A 231 22.54 0.72 3.59
CA SER A 231 22.21 2.15 3.46
C SER A 231 20.97 2.48 2.61
N ASP A 232 20.57 1.53 1.76
CA ASP A 232 19.48 1.54 0.79
C ASP A 232 18.34 0.56 1.16
N GLU A 233 18.38 -0.06 2.34
CA GLU A 233 17.30 -0.89 2.89
C GLU A 233 16.64 -0.22 4.09
N THR A 234 15.31 -0.32 4.21
CA THR A 234 14.60 0.25 5.38
C THR A 234 14.74 -0.66 6.59
N LEU A 235 14.79 -0.05 7.78
CA LEU A 235 14.91 -0.76 9.06
C LEU A 235 13.77 -1.78 9.28
N LEU A 236 12.56 -1.48 8.80
CA LEU A 236 11.46 -2.45 8.82
C LEU A 236 11.78 -3.68 7.96
N LYS A 237 12.21 -3.43 6.71
CA LYS A 237 12.40 -4.46 5.69
C LYS A 237 13.54 -5.43 6.04
N ALA A 238 14.62 -4.94 6.65
CA ALA A 238 15.72 -5.79 7.12
C ALA A 238 15.32 -6.68 8.31
N GLY A 239 14.54 -6.17 9.26
CA GLY A 239 14.05 -6.97 10.39
C GLY A 239 12.98 -8.00 9.99
N GLU A 240 12.19 -7.73 8.95
CA GLU A 240 11.22 -8.71 8.43
C GLU A 240 11.88 -9.87 7.64
N ASP A 241 13.04 -9.65 7.00
CA ASP A 241 13.76 -10.72 6.29
C ASP A 241 14.42 -11.72 7.25
N GLU A 242 14.81 -11.29 8.45
CA GLU A 242 15.18 -12.17 9.57
C GLU A 242 13.96 -12.84 10.24
N GLY A 243 12.75 -12.51 9.78
CA GLY A 243 11.49 -13.13 10.19
C GLY A 243 10.87 -12.55 11.46
N TRP A 244 11.21 -11.32 11.86
CA TRP A 244 10.65 -10.67 13.05
C TRP A 244 9.31 -9.98 12.76
N GLU A 245 8.32 -10.17 13.63
CA GLU A 245 7.02 -9.47 13.56
C GLU A 245 7.16 -8.02 14.09
N LEU A 246 7.67 -7.12 13.25
CA LEU A 246 7.85 -5.71 13.61
C LEU A 246 6.53 -4.90 13.52
N PRO A 247 6.33 -3.86 14.36
CA PRO A 247 5.15 -3.00 14.31
C PRO A 247 5.01 -2.26 12.96
N LYS A 248 3.91 -2.51 12.22
CA LYS A 248 3.61 -1.82 10.95
C LYS A 248 2.11 -1.72 10.66
N GLN A 249 1.75 -0.84 9.72
CA GLN A 249 0.36 -0.73 9.22
C GLN A 249 0.23 -0.09 7.82
N CYS A 250 0.86 1.06 7.56
CA CYS A 250 0.69 1.78 6.28
C CYS A 250 1.91 1.70 5.35
N GLU A 251 3.10 1.45 5.91
CA GLU A 251 4.41 1.35 5.24
C GLU A 251 4.87 2.59 4.45
N VAL A 252 3.99 3.59 4.22
CA VAL A 252 4.27 4.88 3.54
C VAL A 252 4.40 6.09 4.48
N GLY A 253 5.01 5.93 5.66
CA GLY A 253 5.40 7.07 6.52
C GLY A 253 4.30 7.90 7.23
N VAL A 254 3.00 7.62 6.99
CA VAL A 254 1.88 8.47 7.48
C VAL A 254 1.19 8.06 8.80
N CYS A 255 1.37 6.82 9.30
CA CYS A 255 0.55 6.30 10.42
C CYS A 255 1.25 6.22 11.78
N GLY A 256 2.58 6.31 11.83
CA GLY A 256 3.37 6.17 13.05
C GLY A 256 3.32 4.80 13.74
N GLN A 257 2.74 3.75 13.14
CA GLN A 257 2.77 2.39 13.74
C GLN A 257 4.16 1.77 13.73
N CYS A 258 5.02 2.19 12.80
CA CYS A 258 6.43 1.79 12.71
C CYS A 258 7.37 2.69 13.55
N THR A 259 6.82 3.52 14.44
CA THR A 259 7.62 4.39 15.31
C THR A 259 8.44 3.57 16.30
N SER A 260 9.74 3.83 16.27
CA SER A 260 10.79 3.22 17.09
C SER A 260 11.68 4.34 17.65
N LYS A 261 12.65 4.02 18.52
CA LYS A 261 13.54 5.00 19.16
C LYS A 261 15.00 4.58 19.13
N VAL A 262 15.89 5.55 18.94
CA VAL A 262 17.34 5.41 18.96
C VAL A 262 17.98 6.26 20.07
N ASP A 263 19.19 5.92 20.49
CA ASP A 263 19.97 6.66 21.49
C ASP A 263 20.71 7.87 20.87
N GLY A 264 19.97 8.94 20.58
CA GLY A 264 20.54 10.18 20.04
C GLY A 264 19.49 11.04 19.33
N ASP A 265 19.97 11.86 18.39
CA ASP A 265 19.12 12.54 17.42
C ASP A 265 18.76 11.54 16.30
N GLY A 266 17.46 11.32 16.08
CA GLY A 266 16.95 10.37 15.09
C GLY A 266 17.23 10.80 13.65
N SER A 267 17.41 12.11 13.41
CA SER A 267 17.73 12.67 12.09
C SER A 267 19.22 12.63 11.73
N GLU A 268 20.12 12.50 12.72
CA GLU A 268 21.55 12.22 12.46
C GLU A 268 21.80 10.74 12.14
N LEU A 269 20.99 9.82 12.70
CA LEU A 269 21.18 8.37 12.59
C LEU A 269 20.34 7.70 11.50
N VAL A 270 19.18 8.26 11.14
CA VAL A 270 18.22 7.67 10.20
C VAL A 270 17.69 8.72 9.22
N GLU A 271 17.95 8.53 7.92
CA GLU A 271 17.32 9.34 6.87
C GLU A 271 15.93 8.77 6.57
N HIS A 272 14.91 9.63 6.53
CA HIS A 272 13.52 9.22 6.31
C HIS A 272 12.99 9.72 4.97
N ASP A 273 12.51 8.82 4.13
CA ASP A 273 11.81 9.19 2.90
C ASP A 273 10.29 9.31 3.15
N GLY A 274 9.70 10.45 2.84
CA GLY A 274 8.25 10.64 3.00
C GLY A 274 7.68 10.55 4.43
N ASN A 275 8.49 10.76 5.50
CA ASN A 275 7.94 10.93 6.85
C ASN A 275 6.92 12.09 6.90
N GLN A 276 5.70 11.80 7.33
CA GLN A 276 4.64 12.80 7.57
C GLN A 276 4.03 12.67 8.98
N TYR A 277 4.62 11.84 9.85
CA TYR A 277 4.07 11.52 11.17
C TYR A 277 4.88 12.13 12.32
N LEU A 278 6.20 11.97 12.29
CA LEU A 278 7.08 12.52 13.33
C LEU A 278 7.46 13.96 12.98
N SER A 279 7.30 14.85 13.94
CA SER A 279 7.77 16.25 13.87
C SER A 279 9.26 16.36 14.18
N ASP A 280 9.86 17.49 13.79
CA ASP A 280 11.28 17.80 14.03
C ASP A 280 11.69 17.60 15.51
N GLU A 281 10.85 18.05 16.46
CA GLU A 281 11.11 17.91 17.91
C GLU A 281 11.11 16.43 18.38
N GLN A 282 10.32 15.57 17.73
CA GLN A 282 10.34 14.12 17.99
C GLN A 282 11.54 13.43 17.32
N LEU A 283 11.99 13.91 16.15
CA LEU A 283 13.23 13.43 15.52
C LEU A 283 14.44 13.80 16.39
N GLU A 284 14.53 15.05 16.88
CA GLU A 284 15.57 15.53 17.82
C GLU A 284 15.57 14.73 19.16
N GLU A 285 14.41 14.25 19.63
CA GLU A 285 14.30 13.35 20.80
C GLU A 285 14.55 11.84 20.48
N GLY A 286 14.98 11.51 19.26
CA GLY A 286 15.42 10.16 18.88
C GLY A 286 14.32 9.21 18.38
N TYR A 287 13.11 9.69 18.10
CA TYR A 287 12.08 8.85 17.49
C TYR A 287 12.29 8.74 15.98
N VAL A 288 12.07 7.55 15.42
CA VAL A 288 12.31 7.23 13.99
C VAL A 288 11.18 6.34 13.44
N LEU A 289 10.89 6.43 12.14
CA LEU A 289 9.94 5.55 11.45
C LEU A 289 10.69 4.45 10.70
N THR A 290 10.66 3.21 11.21
CA THR A 290 11.43 2.11 10.59
C THR A 290 10.93 1.74 9.19
N CYS A 291 9.66 1.97 8.90
CA CYS A 291 9.04 1.61 7.63
C CYS A 291 9.45 2.48 6.44
N VAL A 292 10.04 3.67 6.69
CA VAL A 292 10.58 4.57 5.65
C VAL A 292 11.95 5.14 6.02
N GLY A 293 12.61 4.55 7.02
CA GLY A 293 13.86 5.02 7.59
C GLY A 293 15.03 4.14 7.17
N TYR A 294 16.08 4.77 6.67
CA TYR A 294 17.33 4.15 6.19
C TYR A 294 18.48 4.51 7.14
N PRO A 295 19.31 3.55 7.58
CA PRO A 295 20.40 3.80 8.52
C PRO A 295 21.53 4.65 7.91
N ARG A 296 22.24 5.41 8.77
CA ARG A 296 23.40 6.24 8.39
C ARG A 296 24.63 6.13 9.31
N ASP A 297 24.51 5.47 10.45
CA ASP A 297 25.62 5.07 11.34
C ASP A 297 25.20 3.82 12.14
N ASP A 298 26.07 3.26 12.98
CA ASP A 298 25.77 2.10 13.84
C ASP A 298 24.97 2.53 15.10
N PHE A 299 23.79 1.93 15.38
CA PHE A 299 22.96 2.32 16.54
C PHE A 299 22.08 1.20 17.14
N GLU A 300 21.56 1.46 18.35
CA GLU A 300 20.56 0.63 19.03
C GLU A 300 19.14 1.15 18.75
N LEU A 301 18.20 0.25 18.50
CA LEU A 301 16.84 0.54 18.03
C LEU A 301 15.78 -0.18 18.90
N THR A 302 14.96 0.60 19.61
CA THR A 302 13.84 0.11 20.42
C THR A 302 12.53 0.24 19.65
N THR A 303 11.92 -0.89 19.26
CA THR A 303 10.75 -0.91 18.36
C THR A 303 9.42 -0.76 19.09
N GLY A 304 8.44 -0.09 18.48
CA GLY A 304 7.05 -0.08 18.95
C GLY A 304 6.69 1.01 19.99
N VAL A 305 7.56 1.99 20.17
CA VAL A 305 7.40 3.11 21.13
C VAL A 305 6.46 4.23 20.65
N LYS A 306 5.51 3.90 19.76
CA LYS A 306 4.54 4.86 19.20
C LYS A 306 3.84 5.67 20.30
N ASP A 307 3.30 4.99 21.30
CA ASP A 307 2.55 5.62 22.39
C ASP A 307 3.41 6.61 23.21
N GLU A 308 4.74 6.49 23.19
CA GLU A 308 5.66 7.42 23.84
C GLU A 308 5.93 8.66 22.97
N ALA A 309 6.10 8.48 21.66
CA ALA A 309 6.21 9.60 20.71
C ALA A 309 4.94 10.46 20.69
N ASP A 310 3.76 9.83 20.76
CA ASP A 310 2.44 10.47 20.74
C ASP A 310 2.10 11.27 22.04
N GLN A 311 3.03 11.34 23.02
CA GLN A 311 2.86 12.07 24.30
C GLN A 311 3.64 13.40 24.38
N ILE A 312 4.32 13.79 23.31
CA ILE A 312 5.14 15.01 23.18
C ILE A 312 4.31 16.12 22.50
#